data_AF-A0A5N6JSW5-F1
#
_entry.id   AF-A0A5N6JSW5-F1
#
_cell.length_a   1.000
_cell.length_b   1.000
_cell.length_c   1.000
_cell.angle_alpha   90.00
_cell.angle_beta   90.00
_cell.angle_gamma   90.00
#
_symmetry.space_group_name_H-M   'P 1'
#
loop_
_entity.id
_entity.type
_entity.pdbx_description
1 polymer ?
#
loop_
_entity_poly.entity_id
_entity_poly.type
_entity_poly.pdbx_seq_one_letter_code
_entity_poly.pdbx_strand_id
1 'polypeptide(L)'
;MSKYEIGTMSMEEFVTNDGVTIKYIATDSKDLEKKAGKEILILLHGFTGSSAVWQRNIPTLADKYRVIVPDLRGHGESGKPKHGYHVSRLAMDLQELIVQIKNASEGQALTFHAIGGSLGCAILWSHAELFGASTFQNVIFVDQSPLQNSTLDGWDSRFCNRGMNNPWAVASLQKTLELAPELAHRGTIAACLGYRYAPLEDEEVVRTQKEKDDDEAFFLREALKGDGRWLGKLMEDHTSKDWRDSIRACFGPESKSLTKALVVGSSRSGCFPAEGVMKIVEFINGEEHEENKKAEGVVVDWGGHWCYWEDPKKFNDLAPPLRFLISPHSRSGLRASSLASTSASPSPSVSPSPSPSPSPSAPALALALALAFALALAAHGLRFLLCGFTLWINIGEFMFTVLVQQLYCRIFGFSLTEGITFFKFLAAVVIVTKEIV
;
A
#
# COMPACT_ATOMS: atom_id res chain seq x y z
N MET A 1 18.82 -9.86 33.26
CA MET A 1 17.71 -10.73 33.70
C MET A 1 16.62 -9.87 34.32
N SER A 2 15.38 -10.00 33.85
CA SER A 2 14.19 -10.15 34.71
C SER A 2 12.91 -10.33 33.90
N LYS A 3 12.43 -11.59 33.88
CA LYS A 3 11.03 -12.01 33.97
C LYS A 3 10.03 -11.59 32.88
N TYR A 4 10.15 -12.21 31.72
CA TYR A 4 8.99 -12.80 31.04
C TYR A 4 9.49 -14.08 30.37
N GLU A 5 9.42 -15.22 31.08
CA GLU A 5 9.39 -16.52 30.40
C GLU A 5 8.03 -16.56 29.68
N ILE A 6 8.02 -15.99 28.48
CA ILE A 6 7.00 -16.28 27.47
C ILE A 6 7.05 -17.80 27.27
N GLY A 7 5.90 -18.45 27.15
CA GLY A 7 5.85 -19.86 26.73
C GLY A 7 6.79 -20.06 25.55
N THR A 8 7.43 -21.22 25.48
CA THR A 8 8.50 -21.51 24.52
C THR A 8 8.10 -21.06 23.12
N MET A 9 8.83 -20.08 22.58
CA MET A 9 8.77 -19.71 21.16
C MET A 9 9.74 -20.63 20.45
N SER A 10 9.24 -21.40 19.49
CA SER A 10 10.06 -22.26 18.63
C SER A 10 10.27 -21.57 17.29
N MET A 11 11.50 -21.69 16.76
CA MET A 11 11.73 -21.47 15.34
C MET A 11 11.54 -22.83 14.64
N GLU A 12 10.49 -22.92 13.84
CA GLU A 12 10.13 -24.10 13.08
C GLU A 12 10.40 -23.89 11.59
N GLU A 13 10.30 -24.98 10.83
CA GLU A 13 10.47 -24.93 9.38
C GLU A 13 9.60 -25.97 8.67
N PHE A 14 9.29 -25.67 7.42
CA PHE A 14 8.80 -26.68 6.48
C PHE A 14 9.44 -26.44 5.11
N VAL A 15 9.42 -27.48 4.27
CA VAL A 15 9.91 -27.38 2.89
C VAL A 15 8.72 -27.31 1.96
N THR A 16 8.70 -26.29 1.10
CA THR A 16 7.64 -26.11 0.12
C THR A 16 7.70 -27.16 -0.99
N ASN A 17 6.62 -27.27 -1.77
CA ASN A 17 6.56 -28.18 -2.91
C ASN A 17 7.65 -27.95 -3.99
N ASP A 18 8.21 -26.74 -4.04
CA ASP A 18 9.31 -26.36 -4.93
C ASP A 18 10.69 -26.40 -4.25
N GLY A 19 10.79 -27.03 -3.06
CA GLY A 19 12.04 -27.33 -2.39
C GLY A 19 12.64 -26.15 -1.61
N VAL A 20 11.85 -25.14 -1.27
CA VAL A 20 12.31 -23.97 -0.50
C VAL A 20 11.94 -24.13 0.97
N THR A 21 12.94 -24.05 1.85
CA THR A 21 12.70 -24.03 3.29
C THR A 21 12.08 -22.71 3.71
N ILE A 22 10.92 -22.76 4.35
CA ILE A 22 10.27 -21.61 4.97
C ILE A 22 10.39 -21.74 6.48
N LYS A 23 11.01 -20.74 7.09
CA LYS A 23 11.16 -20.58 8.54
C LYS A 23 9.96 -19.85 9.10
N TYR A 24 9.51 -20.24 10.29
CA TYR A 24 8.45 -19.53 10.98
C TYR A 24 8.59 -19.65 12.50
N ILE A 25 8.23 -18.58 13.19
CA ILE A 25 8.08 -18.61 14.64
C ILE A 25 6.71 -19.22 14.96
N ALA A 26 6.66 -20.12 15.93
CA ALA A 26 5.43 -20.59 16.54
C ALA A 26 5.47 -20.39 18.06
N THR A 27 4.35 -19.94 18.62
CA THR A 27 4.17 -19.89 20.08
C THR A 27 3.48 -21.16 20.56
N ASP A 28 4.00 -21.79 21.61
CA ASP A 28 3.25 -22.83 22.31
C ASP A 28 2.03 -22.22 23.00
N SER A 29 0.83 -22.74 22.72
CA SER A 29 -0.38 -22.31 23.42
C SER A 29 -0.21 -22.62 24.90
N LYS A 30 -0.21 -21.60 25.77
CA LYS A 30 -0.12 -21.74 27.24
C LYS A 30 -1.20 -22.65 27.85
N ASP A 31 -2.22 -23.03 27.08
CA ASP A 31 -3.25 -23.99 27.45
C ASP A 31 -3.67 -24.81 26.21
N LEU A 32 -3.05 -25.97 25.98
CA LEU A 32 -3.44 -26.90 24.91
C LEU A 32 -4.88 -27.46 25.08
N GLU A 33 -5.44 -27.35 26.29
CA GLU A 33 -6.83 -27.72 26.58
C GLU A 33 -7.86 -26.58 26.41
N LYS A 34 -7.44 -25.32 26.20
CA LYS A 34 -8.36 -24.17 25.99
C LYS A 34 -8.39 -23.70 24.53
N LYS A 35 -9.48 -22.98 24.20
CA LYS A 35 -9.77 -22.37 22.88
C LYS A 35 -8.56 -21.74 22.17
N ALA A 36 -7.58 -21.18 22.89
CA ALA A 36 -6.40 -20.54 22.31
C ALA A 36 -5.55 -21.47 21.41
N GLY A 37 -5.50 -22.79 21.71
CA GLY A 37 -4.83 -23.76 20.83
C GLY A 37 -5.53 -24.00 19.49
N LYS A 38 -6.83 -23.68 19.40
CA LYS A 38 -7.65 -23.84 18.19
C LYS A 38 -7.70 -22.59 17.31
N GLU A 39 -7.44 -21.42 17.89
CA GLU A 39 -7.45 -20.14 17.19
C GLU A 39 -6.03 -19.80 16.75
N ILE A 40 -5.73 -20.00 15.47
CA ILE A 40 -4.42 -19.75 14.86
C ILE A 40 -4.39 -18.33 14.30
N LEU A 41 -3.40 -17.53 14.70
CA LEU A 41 -3.17 -16.20 14.14
C LEU A 41 -1.88 -16.19 13.33
N ILE A 42 -2.00 -16.01 12.02
CA ILE A 42 -0.85 -15.90 11.11
C ILE A 42 -0.50 -14.41 10.93
N LEU A 43 0.75 -14.05 11.18
CA LEU A 43 1.24 -12.67 11.02
C LEU A 43 2.19 -12.59 9.81
N LEU A 44 1.76 -11.93 8.74
CA LEU A 44 2.52 -11.78 7.50
C LEU A 44 3.17 -10.39 7.46
N HIS A 45 4.50 -10.39 7.42
CA HIS A 45 5.27 -9.16 7.28
C HIS A 45 5.19 -8.56 5.86
N GLY A 46 5.57 -7.30 5.74
CA GLY A 46 5.62 -6.58 4.47
C GLY A 46 6.92 -6.78 3.68
N PHE A 47 7.06 -6.04 2.58
CA PHE A 47 8.30 -5.99 1.80
C PHE A 47 9.50 -5.63 2.70
N THR A 48 10.66 -6.28 2.51
CA THR A 48 11.91 -6.10 3.28
C THR A 48 11.87 -6.46 4.77
N GLY A 49 10.73 -6.95 5.28
CA GLY A 49 10.62 -7.40 6.66
C GLY A 49 11.04 -8.86 6.88
N SER A 50 10.83 -9.32 8.11
CA SER A 50 10.89 -10.72 8.54
C SER A 50 9.90 -10.91 9.69
N SER A 51 9.78 -12.13 10.20
CA SER A 51 9.03 -12.45 11.42
C SER A 51 9.44 -11.59 12.62
N ALA A 52 10.67 -11.08 12.65
CA ALA A 52 11.18 -10.23 13.73
C ALA A 52 10.40 -8.91 13.89
N VAL A 53 9.72 -8.41 12.84
CA VAL A 53 8.91 -7.17 12.95
C VAL A 53 7.71 -7.35 13.89
N TRP A 54 7.30 -8.58 14.18
CA TRP A 54 6.17 -8.89 15.05
C TRP A 54 6.61 -9.17 16.50
N GLN A 55 7.91 -9.13 16.82
CA GLN A 55 8.43 -9.51 18.13
C GLN A 55 7.79 -8.73 19.29
N ARG A 56 7.40 -7.47 19.05
CA ARG A 56 6.75 -6.60 20.05
C ARG A 56 5.26 -6.93 20.22
N ASN A 57 4.64 -7.58 19.23
CA ASN A 57 3.22 -7.89 19.22
C ASN A 57 2.92 -9.31 19.75
N ILE A 58 3.81 -10.27 19.46
CA ILE A 58 3.65 -11.69 19.80
C ILE A 58 3.24 -11.92 21.26
N PRO A 59 3.89 -11.30 22.28
CA PRO A 59 3.57 -11.62 23.68
C PRO A 59 2.10 -11.39 24.03
N THR A 60 1.50 -10.29 23.56
CA THR A 60 0.09 -9.96 23.82
C THR A 60 -0.87 -10.81 22.99
N LEU A 61 -0.52 -11.10 21.73
CA LEU A 61 -1.37 -11.89 20.83
C LEU A 61 -1.39 -13.38 21.25
N ALA A 62 -0.26 -13.88 21.76
CA ALA A 62 -0.11 -15.26 22.25
C ALA A 62 -0.99 -15.59 23.48
N ASP A 63 -1.53 -14.57 24.16
CA ASP A 63 -2.48 -14.79 25.25
C ASP A 63 -3.86 -15.28 24.77
N LYS A 64 -4.18 -15.11 23.47
CA LYS A 64 -5.48 -15.50 22.88
C LYS A 64 -5.36 -16.47 21.71
N TYR A 65 -4.23 -16.48 21.02
CA TYR A 65 -4.02 -17.23 19.79
C TYR A 65 -2.75 -18.07 19.88
N ARG A 66 -2.71 -19.19 19.17
CA ARG A 66 -1.44 -19.76 18.70
C ARG A 66 -0.93 -18.86 17.57
N VAL A 67 0.12 -18.10 17.84
CA VAL A 67 0.69 -17.15 16.88
C VAL A 67 1.73 -17.84 16.01
N ILE A 68 1.56 -17.70 14.70
CA ILE A 68 2.45 -18.24 13.67
C ILE A 68 2.98 -17.07 12.85
N VAL A 69 4.30 -16.94 12.74
CA VAL A 69 4.92 -15.80 12.07
C VAL A 69 5.96 -16.30 11.07
N PRO A 70 5.59 -16.53 9.80
CA PRO A 70 6.54 -16.97 8.79
C PRO A 70 7.46 -15.83 8.33
N ASP A 71 8.71 -16.19 8.08
CA ASP A 71 9.57 -15.43 7.18
C ASP A 71 9.15 -15.76 5.74
N LEU A 72 8.72 -14.76 4.99
CA LEU A 72 8.36 -14.95 3.59
C LEU A 72 9.56 -15.47 2.80
N ARG A 73 9.30 -16.23 1.74
CA ARG A 73 10.31 -16.60 0.73
C ARG A 73 11.17 -15.40 0.35
N GLY A 74 12.49 -15.60 0.31
CA GLY A 74 13.45 -14.53 -0.01
C GLY A 74 13.71 -13.53 1.13
N HIS A 75 13.13 -13.73 2.31
CA HIS A 75 13.24 -12.86 3.47
C HIS A 75 13.70 -13.62 4.71
N GLY A 76 14.12 -12.88 5.75
CA GLY A 76 14.44 -13.40 7.07
C GLY A 76 15.40 -14.59 7.02
N GLU A 77 15.06 -15.66 7.72
CA GLU A 77 15.79 -16.93 7.78
C GLU A 77 15.28 -17.96 6.76
N SER A 78 14.18 -17.67 6.05
CA SER A 78 13.67 -18.50 4.95
C SER A 78 14.64 -18.56 3.77
N GLY A 79 14.47 -19.58 2.92
CA GLY A 79 15.29 -19.76 1.72
C GLY A 79 15.21 -18.55 0.78
N LYS A 80 16.34 -18.23 0.14
CA LYS A 80 16.47 -17.20 -0.90
C LYS A 80 16.68 -17.86 -2.26
N PRO A 81 15.66 -18.52 -2.84
CA PRO A 81 15.77 -19.15 -4.14
C PRO A 81 16.10 -18.09 -5.21
N LYS A 82 16.43 -18.55 -6.42
CA LYS A 82 16.55 -17.71 -7.62
C LYS A 82 15.31 -17.81 -8.52
N HIS A 83 14.13 -17.98 -7.91
CA HIS A 83 12.82 -18.09 -8.56
C HIS A 83 11.68 -17.85 -7.56
N GLY A 84 10.44 -17.75 -8.04
CA GLY A 84 9.25 -17.72 -7.16
C GLY A 84 8.97 -16.38 -6.48
N TYR A 85 9.54 -15.27 -6.97
CA TYR A 85 9.33 -13.92 -6.44
C TYR A 85 8.10 -13.28 -7.10
N HIS A 86 6.94 -13.86 -6.85
CA HIS A 86 5.64 -13.34 -7.27
C HIS A 86 4.59 -13.63 -6.20
N VAL A 87 3.63 -12.72 -6.03
CA VAL A 87 2.68 -12.74 -4.91
C VAL A 87 1.91 -14.06 -4.85
N SER A 88 1.55 -14.64 -6.00
CA SER A 88 0.85 -15.93 -6.07
C SER A 88 1.68 -17.11 -5.54
N ARG A 89 3.01 -17.09 -5.67
CA ARG A 89 3.88 -18.11 -5.06
C ARG A 89 3.93 -17.96 -3.56
N LEU A 90 4.03 -16.73 -3.07
CA LEU A 90 4.01 -16.46 -1.63
C LEU A 90 2.64 -16.86 -1.02
N ALA A 91 1.55 -16.69 -1.76
CA ALA A 91 0.23 -17.19 -1.37
C ALA A 91 0.15 -18.72 -1.32
N MET A 92 0.78 -19.41 -2.27
CA MET A 92 0.91 -20.87 -2.20
C MET A 92 1.76 -21.31 -1.00
N ASP A 93 2.82 -20.58 -0.64
CA ASP A 93 3.64 -20.89 0.55
C ASP A 93 2.82 -20.77 1.83
N LEU A 94 1.99 -19.73 1.93
CA LEU A 94 1.02 -19.58 3.02
C LEU A 94 0.03 -20.75 3.06
N GLN A 95 -0.48 -21.18 1.91
CA GLN A 95 -1.39 -22.33 1.84
C GLN A 95 -0.70 -23.62 2.30
N GLU A 96 0.55 -23.85 1.88
CA GLU A 96 1.33 -25.02 2.31
C GLU A 96 1.59 -24.99 3.82
N LEU A 97 1.93 -23.83 4.39
CA LEU A 97 2.06 -23.64 5.84
C LEU A 97 0.76 -23.99 6.59
N ILE A 98 -0.39 -23.50 6.11
CA ILE A 98 -1.71 -23.80 6.70
C ILE A 98 -1.99 -25.32 6.67
N VAL A 99 -1.67 -25.98 5.56
CA VAL A 99 -1.83 -27.44 5.43
C VAL A 99 -0.92 -28.17 6.42
N GLN A 100 0.34 -27.75 6.58
CA GLN A 100 1.26 -28.35 7.56
C GLN A 100 0.71 -28.22 8.99
N ILE A 101 0.23 -27.03 9.36
CA ILE A 101 -0.36 -26.79 10.70
C ILE A 101 -1.59 -27.67 10.93
N LYS A 102 -2.47 -27.81 9.94
CA LYS A 102 -3.65 -28.70 10.02
C LYS A 102 -3.28 -30.18 10.12
N ASN A 103 -2.23 -30.61 9.41
CA ASN A 103 -1.78 -32.00 9.49
C ASN A 103 -1.16 -32.31 10.86
N ALA A 104 -0.44 -31.35 11.44
CA ALA A 104 0.15 -31.46 12.77
C ALA A 104 -0.87 -31.38 13.91
N SER A 105 -2.13 -31.00 13.65
CA SER A 105 -3.17 -30.87 14.69
C SER A 105 -3.95 -32.15 14.96
N GLU A 106 -3.52 -33.30 14.41
CA GLU A 106 -4.11 -34.63 14.67
C GLU A 106 -5.64 -34.68 14.49
N GLY A 107 -6.17 -33.93 13.51
CA GLY A 107 -7.60 -33.87 13.20
C GLY A 107 -8.40 -32.89 14.07
N GLN A 108 -7.75 -32.12 14.95
CA GLN A 108 -8.40 -31.02 15.66
C GLN A 108 -8.84 -29.93 14.68
N ALA A 109 -10.10 -29.51 14.79
CA ALA A 109 -10.62 -28.37 14.03
C ALA A 109 -9.93 -27.07 14.48
N LEU A 110 -9.27 -26.40 13.54
CA LEU A 110 -8.57 -25.13 13.75
C LEU A 110 -9.30 -23.99 13.02
N THR A 111 -9.40 -22.85 13.70
CA THR A 111 -9.85 -21.58 13.14
C THR A 111 -8.62 -20.76 12.78
N PHE A 112 -8.54 -20.24 11.56
CA PHE A 112 -7.43 -19.39 11.14
C PHE A 112 -7.85 -17.93 11.07
N HIS A 113 -6.95 -17.06 11.49
CA HIS A 113 -6.99 -15.62 11.32
C HIS A 113 -5.67 -15.14 10.73
N ALA A 114 -5.68 -13.97 10.11
CA ALA A 114 -4.45 -13.40 9.58
C ALA A 114 -4.35 -11.89 9.80
N ILE A 115 -3.13 -11.42 10.00
CA ILE A 115 -2.77 -10.01 9.86
C ILE A 115 -1.75 -9.92 8.74
N GLY A 116 -2.05 -9.13 7.72
CA GLY A 116 -1.11 -8.81 6.65
C GLY A 116 -0.70 -7.36 6.75
N GLY A 117 0.61 -7.09 6.79
CA GLY A 117 1.13 -5.74 6.58
C GLY A 117 1.64 -5.57 5.17
N SER A 118 1.22 -4.51 4.46
CA SER A 118 1.78 -4.17 3.14
C SER A 118 1.64 -5.33 2.14
N LEU A 119 2.76 -5.84 1.61
CA LEU A 119 2.85 -7.08 0.83
C LEU A 119 2.06 -8.26 1.42
N GLY A 120 2.01 -8.39 2.75
CA GLY A 120 1.20 -9.41 3.44
C GLY A 120 -0.29 -9.35 3.07
N CYS A 121 -0.86 -8.15 2.85
CA CYS A 121 -2.23 -7.99 2.36
C CYS A 121 -2.39 -8.57 0.96
N ALA A 122 -1.45 -8.29 0.05
CA ALA A 122 -1.50 -8.83 -1.31
C ALA A 122 -1.38 -10.36 -1.34
N ILE A 123 -0.59 -10.94 -0.43
CA ILE A 123 -0.51 -12.39 -0.25
C ILE A 123 -1.88 -12.94 0.20
N LEU A 124 -2.56 -12.28 1.14
CA LEU A 124 -3.90 -12.70 1.58
C LEU A 124 -4.96 -12.56 0.49
N TRP A 125 -4.92 -11.51 -0.33
CA TRP A 125 -5.83 -11.35 -1.46
C TRP A 125 -5.59 -12.41 -2.54
N SER A 126 -4.32 -12.66 -2.89
CA SER A 126 -3.97 -13.74 -3.82
C SER A 126 -4.35 -15.11 -3.27
N HIS A 127 -4.18 -15.34 -1.97
CA HIS A 127 -4.59 -16.58 -1.32
C HIS A 127 -6.11 -16.76 -1.39
N ALA A 128 -6.88 -15.70 -1.10
CA ALA A 128 -8.33 -15.73 -1.20
C ALA A 128 -8.82 -16.02 -2.63
N GLU A 129 -8.16 -15.46 -3.64
CA GLU A 129 -8.47 -15.71 -5.06
C GLU A 129 -8.19 -17.16 -5.47
N LEU A 130 -7.09 -17.74 -4.99
CA LEU A 130 -6.66 -19.09 -5.36
C LEU A 130 -7.34 -20.21 -4.55
N PHE A 131 -7.62 -19.97 -3.27
CA PHE A 131 -8.04 -21.01 -2.32
C PHE A 131 -9.34 -20.68 -1.56
N GLY A 132 -9.89 -19.48 -1.77
CA GLY A 132 -11.13 -19.01 -1.13
C GLY A 132 -10.88 -18.24 0.17
N ALA A 133 -11.57 -17.10 0.31
CA ALA A 133 -11.48 -16.22 1.47
C ALA A 133 -11.86 -16.90 2.80
N SER A 134 -12.79 -17.86 2.77
CA SER A 134 -13.28 -18.58 3.95
C SER A 134 -12.21 -19.42 4.67
N THR A 135 -10.98 -19.49 4.15
CA THR A 135 -9.84 -20.05 4.88
C THR A 135 -9.60 -19.31 6.20
N PHE A 136 -9.81 -17.99 6.22
CA PHE A 136 -9.67 -17.16 7.41
C PHE A 136 -11.03 -16.71 7.91
N GLN A 137 -11.28 -16.83 9.22
CA GLN A 137 -12.47 -16.27 9.84
C GLN A 137 -12.37 -14.74 9.92
N ASN A 138 -11.18 -14.24 10.28
CA ASN A 138 -10.92 -12.81 10.43
C ASN A 138 -9.59 -12.44 9.80
N VAL A 139 -9.54 -11.30 9.11
CA VAL A 139 -8.32 -10.75 8.50
C VAL A 139 -8.14 -9.29 8.88
N ILE A 140 -6.88 -8.87 9.07
CA ILE A 140 -6.53 -7.46 9.23
C ILE A 140 -5.59 -7.09 8.08
N PHE A 141 -6.00 -6.09 7.29
CA PHE A 141 -5.19 -5.51 6.22
C PHE A 141 -4.56 -4.22 6.71
N VAL A 142 -3.23 -4.19 6.82
CA VAL A 142 -2.50 -3.05 7.37
C VAL A 142 -1.73 -2.33 6.27
N ASP A 143 -2.16 -1.09 6.03
CA ASP A 143 -1.52 -0.06 5.22
C ASP A 143 -1.09 -0.52 3.82
N GLN A 144 -2.04 -1.08 3.07
CA GLN A 144 -1.83 -1.49 1.68
C GLN A 144 -3.02 -1.01 0.84
N SER A 145 -2.76 -0.18 -0.18
CA SER A 145 -3.79 0.09 -1.19
C SER A 145 -4.00 -1.14 -2.09
N PRO A 146 -5.22 -1.37 -2.59
CA PRO A 146 -5.55 -2.53 -3.44
C PRO A 146 -4.87 -2.48 -4.83
N LEU A 147 -4.32 -1.33 -5.22
CA LEU A 147 -3.52 -1.15 -6.42
C LEU A 147 -2.41 -0.13 -6.14
N GLN A 148 -1.14 -0.50 -6.37
CA GLN A 148 -0.02 0.41 -6.16
C GLN A 148 0.15 1.40 -7.31
N ASN A 149 -0.05 0.95 -8.56
CA ASN A 149 0.10 1.79 -9.75
C ASN A 149 -1.01 2.83 -9.84
N SER A 150 -0.70 4.03 -10.35
CA SER A 150 -1.73 4.93 -10.84
C SER A 150 -2.28 4.46 -12.18
N THR A 151 -3.57 4.65 -12.44
CA THR A 151 -4.23 4.29 -13.70
C THR A 151 -5.12 5.42 -14.22
N LEU A 152 -5.46 5.36 -15.51
CA LEU A 152 -6.24 6.40 -16.20
C LEU A 152 -7.73 6.41 -15.83
N ASP A 153 -8.19 5.43 -15.05
CA ASP A 153 -9.56 5.28 -14.57
C ASP A 153 -9.88 6.14 -13.33
N GLY A 154 -9.00 7.09 -13.00
CA GLY A 154 -9.14 7.96 -11.83
C GLY A 154 -8.47 7.42 -10.56
N TRP A 155 -7.76 6.28 -10.63
CA TRP A 155 -6.87 5.84 -9.56
C TRP A 155 -5.55 6.61 -9.59
N ASP A 156 -5.57 7.80 -8.99
CA ASP A 156 -4.44 8.74 -8.94
C ASP A 156 -3.71 8.74 -7.59
N SER A 157 -2.88 9.76 -7.36
CA SER A 157 -2.03 9.92 -6.16
C SER A 157 -2.78 9.96 -4.83
N ARG A 158 -4.10 10.13 -4.84
CA ARG A 158 -4.94 9.99 -3.63
C ARG A 158 -5.11 8.53 -3.20
N PHE A 159 -4.94 7.59 -4.11
CA PHE A 159 -5.26 6.18 -3.87
C PHE A 159 -4.06 5.24 -4.07
N CYS A 160 -3.19 5.56 -5.04
CA CYS A 160 -2.05 4.74 -5.38
C CYS A 160 -0.89 4.90 -4.38
N ASN A 161 0.16 4.10 -4.52
CA ASN A 161 1.36 4.25 -3.68
C ASN A 161 2.03 5.63 -3.93
N ARG A 162 2.71 6.22 -2.95
CA ARG A 162 3.39 7.50 -3.13
C ARG A 162 4.71 7.37 -3.92
N GLY A 163 5.43 6.26 -3.72
CA GLY A 163 6.73 6.01 -4.33
C GLY A 163 6.68 4.99 -5.46
N MET A 164 6.04 3.84 -5.24
CA MET A 164 5.99 2.70 -6.16
C MET A 164 4.67 2.67 -6.95
N ASN A 165 4.43 3.66 -7.81
CA ASN A 165 3.13 3.83 -8.49
C ASN A 165 3.16 3.82 -10.01
N ASN A 166 4.30 3.47 -10.60
CA ASN A 166 4.40 3.27 -12.03
C ASN A 166 5.63 2.38 -12.35
N PRO A 167 5.71 1.83 -13.58
CA PRO A 167 6.83 0.98 -13.99
C PRO A 167 8.22 1.64 -13.90
N TRP A 168 8.31 2.97 -14.08
CA TRP A 168 9.60 3.68 -13.99
C TRP A 168 10.12 3.75 -12.55
N ALA A 169 9.23 3.99 -11.58
CA ALA A 169 9.58 3.96 -10.18
C ALA A 169 10.07 2.57 -9.75
N VAL A 170 9.39 1.51 -10.21
CA VAL A 170 9.82 0.11 -9.99
C VAL A 170 11.19 -0.13 -10.61
N ALA A 171 11.40 0.24 -11.88
CA ALA A 171 12.69 0.05 -12.55
C ALA A 171 13.83 0.81 -11.84
N SER A 172 13.55 2.01 -11.32
CA SER A 172 14.50 2.78 -10.52
C SER A 172 14.84 2.06 -9.21
N LEU A 173 13.83 1.56 -8.48
CA LEU A 173 14.07 0.78 -7.26
C LEU A 173 14.84 -0.51 -7.55
N GLN A 174 14.49 -1.26 -8.58
CA GLN A 174 15.21 -2.47 -9.00
C GLN A 174 16.69 -2.18 -9.22
N LYS A 175 17.00 -1.09 -9.92
CA LYS A 175 18.37 -0.66 -10.18
C LYS A 175 19.11 -0.32 -8.88
N THR A 176 18.47 0.41 -7.97
CA THR A 176 19.07 0.78 -6.68
C THR A 176 19.24 -0.44 -5.78
N LEU A 177 18.29 -1.37 -5.73
CA LEU A 177 18.41 -2.61 -4.97
C LEU A 177 19.58 -3.48 -5.46
N GLU A 178 19.82 -3.50 -6.78
CA GLU A 178 20.92 -4.27 -7.36
C GLU A 178 22.29 -3.60 -7.16
N LEU A 179 22.36 -2.27 -7.25
CA LEU A 179 23.64 -1.54 -7.20
C LEU A 179 24.02 -0.99 -5.81
N ALA A 180 23.03 -0.64 -5.01
CA ALA A 180 23.17 0.04 -3.72
C ALA A 180 22.03 -0.36 -2.76
N PRO A 181 21.90 -1.64 -2.37
CA PRO A 181 20.77 -2.15 -1.60
C PRO A 181 20.56 -1.41 -0.27
N GLU A 182 21.63 -1.05 0.44
CA GLU A 182 21.52 -0.26 1.67
C GLU A 182 20.84 1.10 1.45
N LEU A 183 21.17 1.79 0.35
CA LEU A 183 20.54 3.06 0.00
C LEU A 183 19.05 2.89 -0.29
N ALA A 184 18.69 1.86 -1.06
CA ALA A 184 17.29 1.52 -1.33
C ALA A 184 16.52 1.26 -0.02
N HIS A 185 17.07 0.42 0.85
CA HIS A 185 16.41 0.05 2.10
C HIS A 185 16.29 1.22 3.08
N ARG A 186 17.31 2.06 3.23
CA ARG A 186 17.20 3.29 4.05
C ARG A 186 16.11 4.23 3.54
N GLY A 187 16.00 4.38 2.21
CA GLY A 187 14.90 5.13 1.60
C GLY A 187 13.53 4.53 1.92
N THR A 188 13.38 3.21 1.84
CA THR A 188 12.15 2.51 2.25
C THR A 188 11.85 2.72 3.73
N ILE A 189 12.84 2.54 4.62
CA ILE A 189 12.68 2.72 6.07
C ILE A 189 12.23 4.14 6.41
N ALA A 190 12.82 5.15 5.78
CA ALA A 190 12.45 6.54 5.98
C ALA A 190 11.00 6.84 5.57
N ALA A 191 10.49 6.19 4.52
CA ALA A 191 9.09 6.31 4.11
C ALA A 191 8.13 5.48 4.99
N CYS A 192 8.59 4.36 5.55
CA CYS A 192 7.73 3.47 6.31
C CYS A 192 7.54 3.89 7.77
N LEU A 193 8.56 4.46 8.41
CA LEU A 193 8.48 4.95 9.79
C LEU A 193 7.82 6.33 9.84
N GLY A 194 6.65 6.42 10.47
CA GLY A 194 5.84 7.63 10.51
C GLY A 194 6.58 8.80 11.16
N TYR A 195 7.35 8.55 12.21
CA TYR A 195 8.17 9.57 12.87
C TYR A 195 9.36 10.06 12.04
N ARG A 196 9.72 9.39 10.93
CA ARG A 196 10.73 9.87 9.98
C ARG A 196 10.09 10.58 8.79
N TYR A 197 9.00 10.03 8.26
CA TYR A 197 8.31 10.58 7.10
C TYR A 197 7.47 11.83 7.44
N ALA A 198 6.71 11.78 8.52
CA ALA A 198 5.80 12.82 8.98
C ALA A 198 5.88 12.94 10.52
N PRO A 199 6.98 13.49 11.07
CA PRO A 199 7.16 13.66 12.51
C PRO A 199 6.09 14.57 13.13
N LEU A 200 5.64 14.24 14.35
CA LEU A 200 4.79 15.12 15.15
C LEU A 200 5.63 16.20 15.85
N GLU A 201 4.99 17.28 16.30
CA GLU A 201 5.69 18.39 16.98
C GLU A 201 6.41 17.93 18.26
N ASP A 202 5.84 16.95 18.97
CA ASP A 202 6.37 16.36 20.21
C ASP A 202 7.21 15.10 19.97
N GLU A 203 7.58 14.77 18.73
CA GLU A 203 8.22 13.50 18.39
C GLU A 203 9.55 13.28 19.12
N GLU A 204 10.35 14.32 19.36
CA GLU A 204 11.60 14.25 20.14
C GLU A 204 11.37 13.98 21.64
N VAL A 205 10.16 14.27 22.15
CA VAL A 205 9.76 13.94 23.52
C VAL A 205 9.29 12.48 23.59
N VAL A 206 8.64 11.99 22.53
CA VAL A 206 8.08 10.64 22.46
C VAL A 206 9.16 9.59 22.17
N ARG A 207 10.12 9.89 21.29
CA ARG A 207 11.21 8.99 20.90
C ARG A 207 12.54 9.73 20.83
N THR A 208 13.53 9.18 21.50
CA THR A 208 14.90 9.66 21.45
C THR A 208 15.53 9.38 20.08
N GLN A 209 16.52 10.20 19.68
CA GLN A 209 17.29 9.94 18.46
C GLN A 209 17.91 8.53 18.44
N LYS A 210 18.37 8.04 19.61
CA LYS A 210 18.91 6.69 19.73
C LYS A 210 17.89 5.62 19.37
N GLU A 211 16.64 5.73 19.82
CA GLU A 211 15.58 4.76 19.48
C GLU A 211 15.28 4.79 17.99
N LYS A 212 15.25 5.98 17.37
CA LYS A 212 15.06 6.12 15.93
C LYS A 212 16.19 5.42 15.16
N ASP A 213 17.43 5.57 15.60
CA ASP A 213 18.61 4.96 14.96
C ASP A 213 18.67 3.45 15.18
N ASP A 214 18.28 2.98 16.37
CA ASP A 214 18.19 1.55 16.68
C ASP A 214 17.13 0.85 15.82
N ASP A 215 15.97 1.48 15.63
CA ASP A 215 14.91 1.01 14.73
C ASP A 215 15.39 0.98 13.26
N GLU A 216 16.02 2.04 12.77
CA GLU A 216 16.56 2.06 11.40
C GLU A 216 17.62 0.96 11.19
N ALA A 217 18.54 0.81 12.15
CA ALA A 217 19.54 -0.25 12.12
C ALA A 217 18.89 -1.64 12.15
N PHE A 218 17.80 -1.83 12.91
CA PHE A 218 17.05 -3.08 12.94
C PHE A 218 16.44 -3.40 11.58
N PHE A 219 15.66 -2.50 11.00
CA PHE A 219 15.01 -2.75 9.72
C PHE A 219 16.02 -2.92 8.58
N LEU A 220 17.11 -2.16 8.60
CA LEU A 220 18.16 -2.31 7.60
C LEU A 220 18.82 -3.68 7.68
N ARG A 221 19.12 -4.18 8.88
CA ARG A 221 19.68 -5.54 9.06
C ARG A 221 18.73 -6.61 8.55
N GLU A 222 17.43 -6.51 8.83
CA GLU A 222 16.45 -7.48 8.35
C GLU A 222 16.29 -7.43 6.82
N ALA A 223 16.23 -6.23 6.25
CA ALA A 223 16.12 -6.04 4.80
C ALA A 223 17.31 -6.62 4.03
N LEU A 224 18.53 -6.42 4.55
CA LEU A 224 19.77 -6.91 3.94
C LEU A 224 19.95 -8.43 3.98
N LYS A 225 19.06 -9.18 4.65
CA LYS A 225 19.03 -10.65 4.55
C LYS A 225 18.51 -11.13 3.19
N GLY A 226 17.76 -10.30 2.47
CA GLY A 226 17.24 -10.61 1.14
C GLY A 226 18.23 -10.31 0.02
N ASP A 227 17.98 -10.89 -1.16
CA ASP A 227 18.73 -10.56 -2.38
C ASP A 227 18.03 -9.41 -3.11
N GLY A 228 18.72 -8.27 -3.25
CA GLY A 228 18.15 -7.04 -3.83
C GLY A 228 17.59 -7.23 -5.24
N ARG A 229 18.24 -8.03 -6.10
CA ARG A 229 17.75 -8.28 -7.46
C ARG A 229 16.42 -9.02 -7.44
N TRP A 230 16.28 -10.02 -6.57
CA TRP A 230 15.04 -10.80 -6.47
C TRP A 230 13.94 -10.08 -5.70
N LEU A 231 14.28 -9.30 -4.68
CA LEU A 231 13.34 -8.36 -4.05
C LEU A 231 12.82 -7.34 -5.07
N GLY A 232 13.66 -6.86 -5.97
CA GLY A 232 13.25 -6.00 -7.08
C GLY A 232 12.23 -6.65 -8.01
N LYS A 233 12.37 -7.95 -8.31
CA LYS A 233 11.36 -8.71 -9.08
C LYS A 233 10.05 -8.92 -8.32
N LEU A 234 10.14 -9.16 -7.01
CA LEU A 234 8.95 -9.26 -6.17
C LEU A 234 8.17 -7.94 -6.14
N MET A 235 8.87 -6.81 -6.02
CA MET A 235 8.24 -5.50 -6.05
C MET A 235 7.61 -5.21 -7.41
N GLU A 236 8.24 -5.62 -8.51
CA GLU A 236 7.65 -5.51 -9.85
C GLU A 236 6.33 -6.28 -9.95
N ASP A 237 6.33 -7.56 -9.57
CA ASP A 237 5.09 -8.36 -9.58
C ASP A 237 4.04 -7.73 -8.67
N HIS A 238 4.39 -7.40 -7.43
CA HIS A 238 3.48 -6.80 -6.45
C HIS A 238 2.87 -5.48 -6.93
N THR A 239 3.69 -4.58 -7.50
CA THR A 239 3.25 -3.27 -8.00
C THR A 239 2.30 -3.41 -9.18
N SER A 240 2.52 -4.42 -10.03
CA SER A 240 1.70 -4.66 -11.22
C SER A 240 0.30 -5.21 -10.94
N LYS A 241 0.05 -5.76 -9.75
CA LYS A 241 -1.23 -6.39 -9.42
C LYS A 241 -2.30 -5.35 -9.08
N ASP A 242 -3.48 -5.59 -9.63
CA ASP A 242 -4.71 -4.88 -9.30
C ASP A 242 -5.63 -5.83 -8.54
N TRP A 243 -5.79 -5.60 -7.24
CA TRP A 243 -6.60 -6.44 -6.38
C TRP A 243 -8.05 -5.95 -6.26
N ARG A 244 -8.42 -4.85 -6.91
CA ARG A 244 -9.73 -4.21 -6.70
C ARG A 244 -10.87 -5.18 -7.02
N ASP A 245 -10.78 -5.90 -8.13
CA ASP A 245 -11.79 -6.89 -8.52
C ASP A 245 -11.70 -8.16 -7.69
N SER A 246 -10.50 -8.66 -7.41
CA SER A 246 -10.31 -9.83 -6.55
C SER A 246 -10.89 -9.61 -5.15
N ILE A 247 -10.73 -8.41 -4.57
CA ILE A 247 -11.30 -8.07 -3.27
C ILE A 247 -12.83 -8.09 -3.32
N ARG A 248 -13.45 -7.49 -4.35
CA ARG A 248 -14.92 -7.54 -4.53
C ARG A 248 -15.41 -8.98 -4.69
N ALA A 249 -14.75 -9.77 -5.52
CA ALA A 249 -15.15 -11.15 -5.78
C ALA A 249 -14.98 -12.05 -4.54
N CYS A 250 -13.90 -11.88 -3.78
CA CYS A 250 -13.57 -12.76 -2.67
C CYS A 250 -14.25 -12.35 -1.35
N PHE A 251 -14.47 -11.05 -1.14
CA PHE A 251 -14.94 -10.52 0.15
C PHE A 251 -16.21 -9.66 0.03
N GLY A 252 -16.58 -9.19 -1.16
CA GLY A 252 -17.72 -8.30 -1.39
C GLY A 252 -19.10 -8.89 -1.05
N PRO A 253 -20.19 -8.14 -1.27
CA PRO A 253 -21.57 -8.58 -0.97
C PRO A 253 -21.98 -9.85 -1.71
N GLU A 254 -21.58 -9.97 -2.97
CA GLU A 254 -21.88 -11.14 -3.81
C GLU A 254 -21.01 -12.36 -3.48
N SER A 255 -19.98 -12.19 -2.65
CA SER A 255 -19.15 -13.29 -2.17
C SER A 255 -19.89 -14.16 -1.15
N LYS A 256 -19.70 -15.47 -1.25
CA LYS A 256 -20.13 -16.45 -0.23
C LYS A 256 -19.27 -16.41 1.05
N SER A 257 -18.25 -15.56 1.09
CA SER A 257 -17.34 -15.44 2.22
C SER A 257 -17.99 -14.75 3.41
N LEU A 258 -17.85 -15.39 4.58
CA LEU A 258 -18.20 -14.84 5.89
C LEU A 258 -16.99 -14.22 6.61
N THR A 259 -15.83 -14.15 5.93
CA THR A 259 -14.61 -13.57 6.48
C THR A 259 -14.82 -12.10 6.80
N LYS A 260 -14.41 -11.70 7.99
CA LYS A 260 -14.53 -10.33 8.46
C LYS A 260 -13.18 -9.63 8.40
N ALA A 261 -13.19 -8.37 8.01
CA ALA A 261 -11.98 -7.60 7.75
C ALA A 261 -11.90 -6.35 8.64
N LEU A 262 -10.73 -6.10 9.21
CA LEU A 262 -10.36 -4.78 9.69
C LEU A 262 -9.32 -4.20 8.72
N VAL A 263 -9.56 -3.00 8.24
CA VAL A 263 -8.64 -2.27 7.37
C VAL A 263 -8.00 -1.15 8.19
N VAL A 264 -6.68 -1.19 8.34
CA VAL A 264 -5.91 -0.21 9.09
C VAL A 264 -5.09 0.60 8.10
N GLY A 265 -5.41 1.88 7.92
CA GLY A 265 -4.57 2.84 7.19
C GLY A 265 -3.86 3.77 8.16
N SER A 266 -2.77 4.41 7.73
CA SER A 266 -2.12 5.47 8.50
C SER A 266 -2.19 6.82 7.80
N SER A 267 -2.51 7.88 8.55
CA SER A 267 -2.41 9.26 8.07
C SER A 267 -0.96 9.73 7.90
N ARG A 268 0.00 8.99 8.49
CA ARG A 268 1.44 9.28 8.49
C ARG A 268 2.26 8.26 7.70
N SER A 269 1.62 7.36 6.95
CA SER A 269 2.32 6.48 6.04
C SER A 269 3.01 7.31 4.96
N GLY A 270 4.27 7.01 4.66
CA GLY A 270 4.95 7.51 3.46
C GLY A 270 4.75 6.63 2.24
N CYS A 271 4.08 5.48 2.39
CA CYS A 271 3.86 4.52 1.32
C CYS A 271 2.48 4.68 0.68
N PHE A 272 1.40 4.64 1.48
CA PHE A 272 0.04 4.66 0.97
C PHE A 272 -0.78 5.79 1.59
N PRO A 273 -1.50 6.59 0.80
CA PRO A 273 -2.52 7.47 1.35
C PRO A 273 -3.63 6.64 1.99
N ALA A 274 -4.09 7.05 3.16
CA ALA A 274 -5.15 6.34 3.88
C ALA A 274 -6.43 6.19 3.05
N GLU A 275 -6.74 7.17 2.19
CA GLU A 275 -7.89 7.15 1.28
C GLU A 275 -7.87 5.94 0.34
N GLY A 276 -6.71 5.61 -0.22
CA GLY A 276 -6.52 4.42 -1.06
C GLY A 276 -6.70 3.11 -0.30
N VAL A 277 -6.18 3.05 0.91
CA VAL A 277 -6.33 1.89 1.80
C VAL A 277 -7.80 1.70 2.18
N MET A 278 -8.53 2.79 2.49
CA MET A 278 -9.94 2.72 2.89
C MET A 278 -10.88 2.27 1.76
N LYS A 279 -10.47 2.32 0.49
CA LYS A 279 -11.24 1.73 -0.63
C LYS A 279 -11.49 0.23 -0.45
N ILE A 280 -10.64 -0.47 0.30
CA ILE A 280 -10.87 -1.89 0.63
C ILE A 280 -12.19 -2.07 1.39
N VAL A 281 -12.51 -1.17 2.33
CA VAL A 281 -13.77 -1.23 3.11
C VAL A 281 -14.97 -1.06 2.19
N GLU A 282 -14.89 -0.11 1.25
CA GLU A 282 -15.93 0.11 0.24
C GLU A 282 -16.12 -1.13 -0.66
N PHE A 283 -15.04 -1.78 -1.08
CA PHE A 283 -15.13 -2.96 -1.95
C PHE A 283 -15.67 -4.19 -1.24
N ILE A 284 -15.37 -4.36 0.05
CA ILE A 284 -15.88 -5.48 0.86
C ILE A 284 -17.36 -5.29 1.21
N ASN A 285 -17.76 -4.07 1.55
CA ASN A 285 -19.13 -3.81 1.99
C ASN A 285 -20.09 -3.46 0.85
N GLY A 286 -19.61 -2.91 -0.27
CA GLY A 286 -20.49 -2.40 -1.34
C GLY A 286 -21.54 -1.42 -0.80
N GLU A 287 -22.79 -1.60 -1.25
CA GLU A 287 -23.96 -0.82 -0.79
C GLU A 287 -24.76 -1.53 0.33
N GLU A 288 -24.16 -2.50 1.03
CA GLU A 288 -24.83 -3.27 2.09
C GLU A 288 -25.33 -2.40 3.25
N HIS A 289 -26.43 -2.85 3.86
CA HIS A 289 -26.94 -2.27 5.10
C HIS A 289 -25.92 -2.43 6.24
N GLU A 290 -25.94 -1.49 7.20
CA GLU A 290 -24.96 -1.42 8.30
C GLU A 290 -24.81 -2.74 9.07
N GLU A 291 -25.90 -3.49 9.24
CA GLU A 291 -25.95 -4.77 9.93
C GLU A 291 -25.26 -5.93 9.20
N ASN A 292 -25.04 -5.80 7.90
CA ASN A 292 -24.41 -6.82 7.04
C ASN A 292 -22.96 -6.50 6.70
N LYS A 293 -22.43 -5.36 7.15
CA LYS A 293 -21.04 -4.97 6.87
C LYS A 293 -20.06 -5.99 7.43
N LYS A 294 -19.14 -6.43 6.57
CA LYS A 294 -18.07 -7.39 6.88
C LYS A 294 -16.73 -6.70 7.14
N ALA A 295 -16.57 -5.45 6.71
CA ALA A 295 -15.35 -4.68 6.90
C ALA A 295 -15.56 -3.41 7.73
N GLU A 296 -14.60 -3.11 8.60
CA GLU A 296 -14.42 -1.82 9.26
C GLU A 296 -13.09 -1.20 8.85
N GLY A 297 -13.04 0.14 8.78
CA GLY A 297 -11.84 0.90 8.50
C GLY A 297 -11.43 1.78 9.67
N VAL A 298 -10.15 1.80 9.99
CA VAL A 298 -9.56 2.75 10.95
C VAL A 298 -8.35 3.43 10.32
N VAL A 299 -8.27 4.75 10.48
CA VAL A 299 -7.09 5.53 10.11
C VAL A 299 -6.38 5.94 11.39
N VAL A 300 -5.11 5.58 11.50
CA VAL A 300 -4.28 5.77 12.69
C VAL A 300 -3.26 6.88 12.49
N ASP A 301 -2.82 7.50 13.59
CA ASP A 301 -1.87 8.63 13.59
C ASP A 301 -0.63 8.40 14.48
N TRP A 302 -0.57 7.29 15.22
CA TRP A 302 0.54 7.01 16.14
C TRP A 302 1.79 6.44 15.45
N GLY A 303 1.67 6.04 14.18
CA GLY A 303 2.77 5.50 13.38
C GLY A 303 2.43 5.53 11.90
N GLY A 304 3.42 5.25 11.05
CA GLY A 304 3.33 5.26 9.59
C GLY A 304 2.91 3.91 9.01
N HIS A 305 3.62 3.47 7.97
CA HIS A 305 3.37 2.20 7.29
C HIS A 305 3.59 0.98 8.20
N TRP A 306 4.47 1.11 9.19
CA TRP A 306 4.74 0.09 10.20
C TRP A 306 4.12 0.46 11.56
N CYS A 307 2.88 0.94 11.55
CA CYS A 307 2.17 1.36 12.77
C CYS A 307 2.06 0.25 13.85
N TYR A 308 2.12 -1.03 13.46
CA TYR A 308 2.18 -2.18 14.37
C TYR A 308 3.50 -2.30 15.14
N TRP A 309 4.59 -1.75 14.60
CA TRP A 309 5.90 -1.69 15.23
C TRP A 309 6.08 -0.44 16.09
N GLU A 310 5.59 0.70 15.60
CA GLU A 310 5.79 2.02 16.22
C GLU A 310 5.00 2.21 17.52
N ASP A 311 3.81 1.60 17.61
CA ASP A 311 3.05 1.46 18.86
C ASP A 311 2.34 0.11 18.90
N PRO A 312 3.04 -0.97 19.32
CA PRO A 312 2.50 -2.32 19.32
C PRO A 312 1.33 -2.45 20.29
N LYS A 313 1.25 -1.62 21.34
CA LYS A 313 0.14 -1.65 22.28
C LYS A 313 -1.12 -1.12 21.61
N LYS A 314 -1.10 0.08 21.02
CA LYS A 314 -2.28 0.63 20.31
C LYS A 314 -2.71 -0.28 19.18
N PHE A 315 -1.77 -0.81 18.41
CA PHE A 315 -2.09 -1.78 17.36
C PHE A 315 -2.73 -3.06 17.92
N ASN A 316 -2.14 -3.63 18.97
CA ASN A 316 -2.69 -4.79 19.67
C ASN A 316 -3.94 -4.47 20.49
N ASP A 317 -4.41 -3.23 20.59
CA ASP A 317 -5.72 -2.92 21.16
C ASP A 317 -6.81 -2.93 20.05
N LEU A 318 -6.42 -2.81 18.78
CA LEU A 318 -7.28 -3.02 17.61
C LEU A 318 -7.48 -4.52 17.30
N ALA A 319 -6.41 -5.31 17.46
CA ALA A 319 -6.28 -6.67 16.96
C ALA A 319 -6.92 -7.82 17.80
N PRO A 320 -7.27 -7.70 19.11
CA PRO A 320 -7.74 -8.84 19.87
C PRO A 320 -8.95 -8.56 20.79
N PRO A 321 -10.08 -9.26 20.65
CA PRO A 321 -10.77 -9.76 19.47
C PRO A 321 -11.78 -8.70 18.98
N LEU A 322 -12.30 -8.85 17.77
CA LEU A 322 -13.32 -7.99 17.18
C LEU A 322 -14.54 -7.75 18.11
N ARG A 323 -14.49 -6.70 18.93
CA ARG A 323 -15.61 -6.22 19.76
C ARG A 323 -16.78 -5.66 18.91
N PHE A 324 -16.63 -5.60 17.59
CA PHE A 324 -17.56 -4.96 16.67
C PHE A 324 -18.63 -5.86 16.08
N LEU A 325 -18.71 -7.13 16.48
CA LEU A 325 -19.57 -8.11 15.79
C LEU A 325 -20.58 -8.82 16.69
N ILE A 326 -20.85 -8.26 17.87
CA ILE A 326 -21.96 -8.68 18.73
C ILE A 326 -22.96 -7.53 18.79
N SER A 327 -23.97 -7.57 17.90
CA SER A 327 -25.27 -6.87 17.92
C SER A 327 -25.29 -5.34 18.06
N PRO A 328 -26.16 -4.61 17.32
CA PRO A 328 -26.45 -3.22 17.63
C PRO A 328 -27.03 -3.18 19.04
N HIS A 329 -26.51 -2.34 19.93
CA HIS A 329 -27.08 -1.80 21.19
C HIS A 329 -25.93 -1.56 22.19
N SER A 330 -25.10 -0.53 21.94
CA SER A 330 -24.54 0.37 22.97
C SER A 330 -23.38 1.20 22.41
N ARG A 331 -23.70 2.36 21.83
CA ARG A 331 -22.81 3.51 21.86
C ARG A 331 -23.62 4.74 22.22
N SER A 332 -23.80 4.94 23.52
CA SER A 332 -24.00 6.28 24.06
C SER A 332 -22.64 6.84 24.44
N GLY A 333 -22.32 8.03 23.93
CA GLY A 333 -21.25 8.86 24.44
C GLY A 333 -19.93 8.78 23.68
N LEU A 334 -19.85 9.44 22.53
CA LEU A 334 -18.73 10.29 22.13
C LEU A 334 -19.23 11.19 20.98
N ARG A 335 -19.45 12.46 21.31
CA ARG A 335 -19.99 13.48 20.41
C ARG A 335 -18.94 13.83 19.35
N ALA A 336 -19.23 13.55 18.09
CA ALA A 336 -18.70 14.30 16.96
C ALA A 336 -19.75 15.34 16.54
N SER A 337 -19.35 16.60 16.50
CA SER A 337 -20.17 17.77 16.17
C SER A 337 -20.62 17.74 14.71
N SER A 338 -21.93 17.62 14.46
CA SER A 338 -22.54 17.91 13.16
C SER A 338 -23.18 19.30 13.18
N LEU A 339 -22.80 20.13 12.20
CA LEU A 339 -23.52 21.35 11.86
C LEU A 339 -24.70 20.96 10.98
N ALA A 340 -25.91 21.21 11.50
CA ALA A 340 -27.17 21.07 10.79
C ALA A 340 -27.45 22.33 9.95
N SER A 341 -27.93 22.14 8.72
CA SER A 341 -28.73 23.14 8.02
C SER A 341 -30.06 22.52 7.61
N THR A 342 -31.12 23.03 8.21
CA THR A 342 -32.55 22.78 7.98
C THR A 342 -33.03 23.32 6.64
N SER A 343 -33.96 22.63 5.96
CA SER A 343 -35.39 23.00 5.94
C SER A 343 -36.19 22.38 4.78
N ALA A 344 -37.28 21.70 5.17
CA ALA A 344 -38.66 21.73 4.64
C ALA A 344 -38.97 21.45 3.15
N SER A 345 -39.74 20.38 2.95
CA SER A 345 -40.68 20.13 1.83
C SER A 345 -41.93 21.04 1.93
N PRO A 346 -42.81 21.13 0.89
CA PRO A 346 -43.79 20.07 0.63
C PRO A 346 -44.14 19.82 -0.86
N SER A 347 -44.69 18.62 -1.12
CA SER A 347 -45.29 18.14 -2.37
C SER A 347 -46.62 18.85 -2.71
N PRO A 348 -47.17 18.75 -3.94
CA PRO A 348 -48.12 17.66 -4.21
C PRO A 348 -48.22 17.10 -5.66
N SER A 349 -48.62 15.81 -5.73
CA SER A 349 -49.52 15.11 -6.68
C SER A 349 -49.42 15.17 -8.22
N VAL A 350 -49.22 13.96 -8.79
CA VAL A 350 -49.97 13.24 -9.87
C VAL A 350 -49.95 13.75 -11.34
N SER A 351 -49.64 12.75 -12.20
CA SER A 351 -49.54 12.54 -13.67
C SER A 351 -50.71 13.02 -14.57
N PRO A 352 -50.67 12.98 -15.95
CA PRO A 352 -49.85 12.12 -16.83
C PRO A 352 -49.17 12.76 -18.08
N SER A 353 -48.34 11.92 -18.71
CA SER A 353 -47.56 12.05 -19.96
C SER A 353 -48.22 12.70 -21.19
N PRO A 354 -47.39 13.27 -22.09
CA PRO A 354 -47.60 13.15 -23.53
C PRO A 354 -46.41 12.54 -24.30
N SER A 355 -46.75 12.02 -25.48
CA SER A 355 -46.02 11.26 -26.50
C SER A 355 -44.75 11.91 -27.11
N PRO A 356 -43.90 11.14 -27.81
CA PRO A 356 -42.60 11.59 -28.31
C PRO A 356 -42.70 12.42 -29.59
N SER A 357 -41.86 13.46 -29.70
CA SER A 357 -41.60 14.24 -30.92
C SER A 357 -40.50 13.61 -31.79
N PRO A 358 -40.40 13.97 -33.09
CA PRO A 358 -39.83 13.10 -34.12
C PRO A 358 -38.29 13.18 -34.23
N SER A 359 -37.72 12.11 -34.77
CA SER A 359 -36.31 12.02 -35.17
C SER A 359 -35.97 13.03 -36.29
N PRO A 360 -34.76 13.62 -36.29
CA PRO A 360 -34.31 14.44 -37.42
C PRO A 360 -34.03 13.54 -38.63
N SER A 361 -34.41 14.02 -39.81
CA SER A 361 -34.18 13.32 -41.07
C SER A 361 -32.68 13.23 -41.40
N ALA A 362 -32.29 12.14 -42.06
CA ALA A 362 -30.91 11.78 -42.42
C ALA A 362 -30.02 12.88 -43.05
N PRO A 363 -30.52 13.92 -43.75
CA PRO A 363 -29.67 14.99 -44.28
C PRO A 363 -29.04 15.90 -43.20
N ALA A 364 -29.71 16.08 -42.06
CA ALA A 364 -29.24 16.99 -41.00
C ALA A 364 -28.07 16.40 -40.19
N LEU A 365 -28.07 15.07 -40.00
CA LEU A 365 -27.00 14.36 -39.29
C LEU A 365 -25.71 14.29 -40.11
N ALA A 366 -25.82 14.15 -41.43
CA ALA A 366 -24.68 14.12 -42.35
C ALA A 366 -23.97 15.49 -42.42
N LEU A 367 -24.71 16.60 -42.42
CA LEU A 367 -24.13 17.95 -42.42
C LEU A 367 -23.44 18.27 -41.08
N ALA A 368 -24.01 17.83 -39.95
CA ALA A 368 -23.41 18.01 -38.63
C ALA A 368 -22.10 17.20 -38.47
N LEU A 369 -22.05 15.96 -38.99
CA LEU A 369 -20.85 15.12 -38.98
C LEU A 369 -19.75 15.68 -39.91
N ALA A 370 -20.12 16.21 -41.08
CA ALA A 370 -19.16 16.85 -41.99
C ALA A 370 -18.54 18.12 -41.39
N LEU A 371 -19.35 18.95 -40.70
CA LEU A 371 -18.84 20.13 -39.99
C LEU A 371 -17.94 19.75 -38.82
N ALA A 372 -18.31 18.74 -38.04
CA ALA A 372 -17.50 18.25 -36.91
C ALA A 372 -16.15 17.69 -37.39
N PHE A 373 -16.13 16.98 -38.52
CA PHE A 373 -14.90 16.44 -39.10
C PHE A 373 -13.99 17.54 -39.67
N ALA A 374 -14.56 18.55 -40.32
CA ALA A 374 -13.80 19.71 -40.81
C ALA A 374 -13.19 20.55 -39.66
N LEU A 375 -13.94 20.73 -38.56
CA LEU A 375 -13.45 21.40 -37.36
C LEU A 375 -12.36 20.58 -36.65
N ALA A 376 -12.47 19.25 -36.63
CA ALA A 376 -11.45 18.37 -36.06
C ALA A 376 -10.14 18.38 -36.87
N LEU A 377 -10.21 18.44 -38.20
CA LEU A 377 -9.06 18.59 -39.10
C LEU A 377 -8.39 19.97 -38.94
N ALA A 378 -9.17 21.04 -38.83
CA ALA A 378 -8.65 22.38 -38.55
C ALA A 378 -7.97 22.47 -37.17
N ALA A 379 -8.55 21.83 -36.14
CA ALA A 379 -7.96 21.76 -34.81
C ALA A 379 -6.67 20.92 -34.75
N HIS A 380 -6.58 19.85 -35.53
CA HIS A 380 -5.36 19.05 -35.65
C HIS A 380 -4.25 19.80 -36.42
N GLY A 381 -4.60 20.50 -37.50
CA GLY A 381 -3.66 21.37 -38.23
C GLY A 381 -3.11 22.50 -37.36
N LEU A 382 -3.95 23.13 -36.53
CA LEU A 382 -3.55 24.18 -35.60
C LEU A 382 -2.68 23.65 -34.46
N ARG A 383 -2.96 22.44 -33.94
CA ARG A 383 -2.09 21.77 -32.95
C ARG A 383 -0.72 21.40 -33.52
N PHE A 384 -0.64 20.98 -34.78
CA PHE A 384 0.65 20.68 -35.43
C PHE A 384 1.48 21.96 -35.67
N LEU A 385 0.84 23.05 -36.08
CA LEU A 385 1.49 24.36 -36.23
C LEU A 385 1.98 24.91 -34.88
N LEU A 386 1.17 24.83 -33.83
CA LEU A 386 1.55 25.26 -32.48
C LEU A 386 2.68 24.42 -31.90
N CYS A 387 2.67 23.09 -32.08
CA CYS A 387 3.74 22.21 -31.62
C CYS A 387 5.05 22.47 -32.38
N GLY A 388 4.98 22.68 -33.69
CA GLY A 388 6.12 23.10 -34.51
C GLY A 388 6.68 24.47 -34.11
N PHE A 389 5.82 25.43 -33.77
CA PHE A 389 6.23 26.76 -33.33
C PHE A 389 6.89 26.73 -31.94
N THR A 390 6.37 25.93 -31.00
CA THR A 390 6.98 25.74 -29.68
C THR A 390 8.32 25.00 -29.76
N LEU A 391 8.46 24.02 -30.67
CA LEU A 391 9.75 23.37 -30.93
C LEU A 391 10.76 24.34 -31.56
N TRP A 392 10.31 25.21 -32.47
CA TRP A 392 11.15 26.23 -33.11
C TRP A 392 11.60 27.33 -32.13
N ILE A 393 10.72 27.77 -31.21
CA ILE A 393 11.08 28.70 -30.13
C ILE A 393 12.11 28.07 -29.17
N ASN A 394 11.92 26.81 -28.76
CA ASN A 394 12.88 26.14 -27.86
C ASN A 394 14.25 25.91 -28.52
N ILE A 395 14.29 25.57 -29.81
CA ILE A 395 15.55 25.45 -30.57
C ILE A 395 16.21 26.83 -30.76
N GLY A 396 15.41 27.87 -31.00
CA GLY A 396 15.86 29.25 -31.11
C GLY A 396 16.46 29.80 -29.81
N GLU A 397 15.80 29.58 -28.67
CA GLU A 397 16.31 29.99 -27.35
C GLU A 397 17.58 29.25 -26.96
N PHE A 398 17.67 27.95 -27.27
CA PHE A 398 18.89 27.17 -27.04
C PHE A 398 20.06 27.67 -27.89
N MET A 399 19.83 27.92 -29.18
CA MET A 399 20.84 28.46 -30.11
C MET A 399 21.28 29.89 -29.72
N PHE A 400 20.34 30.75 -29.30
CA PHE A 400 20.63 32.11 -28.85
C PHE A 400 21.48 32.09 -27.56
N THR A 401 21.17 31.21 -26.62
CA THR A 401 21.93 31.08 -25.36
C THR A 401 23.37 30.61 -25.62
N VAL A 402 23.57 29.64 -26.51
CA VAL A 402 24.91 29.14 -26.87
C VAL A 402 25.74 30.22 -27.60
N LEU A 403 25.13 30.99 -28.50
CA LEU A 403 25.82 32.07 -29.23
C LEU A 403 26.21 33.24 -28.31
N VAL A 404 25.31 33.66 -27.42
CA VAL A 404 25.60 34.71 -26.42
C VAL A 404 26.71 34.26 -25.47
N GLN A 405 26.70 32.99 -25.05
CA GLN A 405 27.71 32.43 -24.18
C GLN A 405 29.09 32.34 -24.85
N GLN A 406 29.15 31.93 -26.12
CA GLN A 406 30.40 31.92 -26.89
C GLN A 406 30.95 33.32 -27.13
N LEU A 407 30.08 34.30 -27.41
CA LEU A 407 30.47 35.69 -27.59
C LEU A 407 31.00 36.30 -26.28
N TYR A 408 30.35 36.03 -25.15
CA TYR A 408 30.80 36.46 -23.83
C TYR A 408 32.18 35.88 -23.47
N CYS A 409 32.40 34.58 -23.67
CA CYS A 409 33.69 33.94 -23.42
C CYS A 409 34.82 34.56 -24.27
N ARG A 410 34.54 34.92 -25.52
CA ARG A 410 35.51 35.58 -26.41
C ARG A 410 35.81 37.03 -26.02
N ILE A 411 34.81 37.79 -25.58
CA ILE A 411 35.00 39.20 -25.18
C ILE A 411 35.80 39.31 -23.88
N PHE A 412 35.57 38.41 -22.92
CA PHE A 412 36.14 38.49 -21.58
C PHE A 412 37.28 37.49 -21.31
N GLY A 413 37.69 36.72 -22.33
CA GLY A 413 38.86 35.83 -22.24
C GLY A 413 38.67 34.58 -21.38
N PHE A 414 37.42 34.18 -21.11
CA PHE A 414 37.10 32.99 -20.34
C PHE A 414 37.12 31.73 -21.20
N SER A 415 37.50 30.60 -20.59
CA SER A 415 37.27 29.29 -21.20
C SER A 415 35.77 28.98 -21.25
N LEU A 416 35.35 28.13 -22.20
CA LEU A 416 33.94 27.77 -22.37
C LEU A 416 33.34 27.16 -21.09
N THR A 417 34.16 26.42 -20.33
CA THR A 417 33.79 25.77 -19.08
C THR A 417 33.56 26.79 -17.94
N GLU A 418 34.38 27.84 -17.88
CA GLU A 418 34.19 28.94 -16.93
C GLU A 418 32.93 29.77 -17.26
N GLY A 419 32.66 30.00 -18.55
CA GLY A 419 31.43 30.63 -19.00
C GLY A 419 30.17 29.84 -18.64
N ILE A 420 30.19 28.51 -18.69
CA ILE A 420 29.07 27.65 -18.27
C ILE A 420 28.81 27.77 -16.77
N THR A 421 29.86 27.80 -15.96
CA THR A 421 29.73 27.96 -14.51
C THR A 421 29.17 29.32 -14.14
N PHE A 422 29.62 30.40 -14.80
CA PHE A 422 29.12 31.76 -14.58
C PHE A 422 27.63 31.92 -14.93
N PHE A 423 27.18 31.39 -16.07
CA PHE A 423 25.77 31.49 -16.47
C PHE A 423 24.84 30.61 -15.62
N LYS A 424 25.31 29.45 -15.12
CA LYS A 424 24.57 28.65 -14.13
C LYS A 424 24.40 29.40 -12.80
N PHE A 425 25.44 30.12 -12.37
CA PHE A 425 25.37 30.99 -11.20
C PHE A 425 24.37 32.13 -11.40
N LEU A 426 24.39 32.80 -12.55
CA LEU A 426 23.45 33.87 -12.87
C LEU A 426 21.99 33.36 -12.91
N ALA A 427 21.75 32.18 -13.49
CA ALA A 427 20.44 31.55 -13.52
C ALA A 427 19.94 31.18 -12.11
N ALA A 428 20.83 30.68 -11.24
CA ALA A 428 20.50 30.41 -9.85
C ALA A 428 20.14 31.70 -9.07
N VAL A 429 20.87 32.80 -9.30
CA VAL A 429 20.55 34.12 -8.71
C VAL A 429 19.19 34.63 -9.18
N VAL A 430 18.86 34.49 -10.46
CA VAL A 430 17.55 34.90 -11.01
C VAL A 430 16.40 34.08 -10.43
N ILE A 431 16.59 32.77 -10.25
CA ILE A 431 15.61 31.87 -9.62
C ILE A 431 15.38 32.26 -8.16
N VAL A 432 16.45 32.54 -7.40
CA VAL A 432 16.36 33.00 -6.01
C VAL A 432 15.66 34.37 -5.90
N THR A 433 15.91 35.30 -6.82
CA THR A 433 15.20 36.59 -6.83
C THR A 433 13.73 36.50 -7.24
N LYS A 434 13.32 35.44 -7.96
CA LYS A 434 11.90 35.19 -8.30
C LYS A 434 11.08 34.57 -7.17
N GLU A 435 11.74 34.00 -6.15
CA GLU A 435 11.06 33.51 -4.94
C GLU A 435 10.97 34.58 -3.84
N ILE A 436 11.62 35.74 -4.02
CA ILE A 436 11.64 36.86 -3.06
C ILE A 436 10.68 38.01 -3.47
N VAL A 437 10.07 37.96 -4.66
CA VAL A 437 9.02 38.89 -5.14
C VAL A 437 7.71 38.12 -5.26
#